data_AF-A0AAE1VM63-F1
#
_entry.id   AF-A0AAE1VM63-F1
#
_cell.length_a   1.000
_cell.length_b   1.000
_cell.length_c   1.000
_cell.angle_alpha   90.00
_cell.angle_beta   90.00
_cell.angle_gamma   90.00
#
_symmetry.space_group_name_H-M   'P 1'
#
loop_
_entity.id
_entity.type
_entity.pdbx_description
1 polymer ?
#
loop_
_entity_poly.entity_id
_entity_poly.type
_entity_poly.pdbx_seq_one_letter_code
_entity_poly.pdbx_strand_id
1 'polypeptide(L)'
;MENQSAAQSRGSISSISTSTQTHDAHGTSNTNNHSEFVNHGFIRWNQIRQQWAGRKIPENQPKQLLEPKLSWNATYDSLLGSNKPFPKPIPLAEMVDFLVDVWEQDGMYD
;
A
#
# COMPACT_ATOMS: atom_id res chain seq x y z
N MET A 1 -19.94 -9.83 35.84
CA MET A 1 -19.63 -11.04 35.07
C MET A 1 -20.24 -10.88 33.68
N GLU A 2 -19.49 -10.30 32.73
CA GLU A 2 -18.82 -10.98 31.58
C GLU A 2 -19.77 -11.94 30.83
N ASN A 3 -20.01 -11.76 29.52
CA ASN A 3 -19.01 -12.06 28.50
C ASN A 3 -19.22 -11.34 27.16
N GLN A 4 -18.11 -10.92 26.57
CA GLN A 4 -17.91 -10.61 25.16
C GLN A 4 -18.00 -11.88 24.32
N SER A 5 -18.48 -11.78 23.08
CA SER A 5 -18.01 -12.64 21.99
C SER A 5 -18.16 -11.91 20.66
N ALA A 6 -17.04 -11.36 20.21
CA ALA A 6 -16.86 -10.74 18.91
C ALA A 6 -17.05 -11.79 17.80
N ALA A 7 -17.72 -11.37 16.72
CA ALA A 7 -17.92 -12.14 15.52
C ALA A 7 -16.56 -12.62 14.95
N GLN A 8 -16.31 -13.93 15.00
CA GLN A 8 -15.19 -14.57 14.32
C GLN A 8 -15.61 -14.89 12.89
N SER A 9 -15.29 -14.00 11.94
CA SER A 9 -15.38 -14.31 10.51
C SER A 9 -14.22 -15.23 10.14
N ARG A 10 -14.52 -16.53 9.99
CA ARG A 10 -13.58 -17.53 9.46
C ARG A 10 -13.51 -17.36 7.94
N GLY A 11 -12.56 -16.56 7.46
CA GLY A 11 -12.21 -16.52 6.05
C GLY A 11 -11.43 -17.78 5.67
N SER A 12 -12.12 -18.83 5.22
CA SER A 12 -11.47 -19.98 4.60
C SER A 12 -10.99 -19.60 3.20
N ILE A 13 -9.68 -19.55 2.98
CA ILE A 13 -9.08 -19.47 1.65
C ILE A 13 -8.81 -20.88 1.14
N SER A 14 -9.53 -21.30 0.10
CA SER A 14 -9.26 -22.55 -0.62
C SER A 14 -7.95 -22.43 -1.41
N SER A 15 -7.09 -23.43 -1.30
CA SER A 15 -5.81 -23.51 -1.99
C SER A 15 -5.98 -23.91 -3.47
N ILE A 16 -5.41 -23.12 -4.38
CA ILE A 16 -5.23 -23.49 -5.79
C ILE A 16 -3.89 -24.22 -5.91
N SER A 17 -3.92 -25.50 -6.25
CA SER A 17 -2.73 -26.29 -6.56
C SER A 17 -2.40 -26.18 -8.05
N THR A 18 -1.37 -25.40 -8.41
CA THR A 18 -0.74 -25.50 -9.74
C THR A 18 0.37 -26.54 -9.67
N SER A 19 0.09 -27.76 -10.12
CA SER A 19 1.08 -28.83 -10.27
C SER A 19 1.88 -28.60 -11.55
N THR A 20 3.14 -28.14 -11.42
CA THR A 20 4.12 -28.18 -12.51
C THR A 20 4.94 -29.45 -12.37
N GLN A 21 4.64 -30.44 -13.21
CA GLN A 21 5.39 -31.68 -13.38
C GLN A 21 6.71 -31.39 -14.11
N THR A 22 7.85 -31.70 -13.48
CA THR A 22 9.14 -31.85 -14.17
C THR A 22 9.80 -33.14 -13.71
N HIS A 23 10.02 -34.02 -14.68
CA HIS A 23 10.77 -35.27 -14.61
C HIS A 23 12.22 -35.03 -14.13
N ASP A 24 12.73 -35.87 -13.21
CA ASP A 24 13.95 -36.67 -13.40
C ASP A 24 14.29 -37.55 -12.18
N ALA A 25 15.05 -38.61 -12.47
CA ALA A 25 15.07 -39.89 -11.77
C ALA A 25 16.01 -40.00 -10.55
N HIS A 26 15.55 -40.80 -9.58
CA HIS A 26 16.29 -41.68 -8.64
C HIS A 26 17.31 -41.06 -7.66
N GLY A 27 16.93 -40.99 -6.38
CA GLY A 27 17.87 -40.79 -5.26
C GLY A 27 17.18 -40.48 -3.93
N THR A 28 17.16 -41.47 -3.04
CA THR A 28 16.70 -41.47 -1.64
C THR A 28 16.91 -40.16 -0.85
N SER A 29 15.84 -39.61 -0.26
CA SER A 29 15.74 -39.17 1.16
C SER A 29 14.71 -38.04 1.37
N ASN A 30 13.83 -38.25 2.35
CA ASN A 30 12.96 -37.27 3.04
C ASN A 30 11.84 -36.56 2.26
N THR A 31 10.69 -37.24 2.20
CA THR A 31 9.38 -36.59 2.12
C THR A 31 9.15 -35.69 3.34
N ASN A 32 8.52 -34.52 3.12
CA ASN A 32 7.72 -33.74 4.08
C ASN A 32 8.33 -32.53 4.81
N ASN A 33 9.15 -31.69 4.18
CA ASN A 33 9.26 -30.29 4.64
C ASN A 33 9.59 -29.32 3.49
N HIS A 34 8.74 -29.24 2.45
CA HIS A 34 8.82 -28.08 1.57
C HIS A 34 8.24 -26.88 2.33
N SER A 35 9.13 -26.03 2.86
CA SER A 35 8.72 -24.71 3.35
C SER A 35 7.98 -24.01 2.22
N GLU A 36 6.72 -23.67 2.44
CA GLU A 36 5.94 -22.89 1.49
C GLU A 36 6.69 -21.58 1.18
N PHE A 37 6.68 -21.16 -0.09
CA PHE A 37 7.31 -19.90 -0.47
C PHE A 37 6.62 -18.74 0.24
N VAL A 38 7.36 -18.01 1.07
CA VAL A 38 6.86 -16.83 1.76
C VAL A 38 7.28 -15.57 1.00
N ASN A 39 6.32 -14.83 0.47
CA ASN A 39 6.58 -13.53 -0.13
C ASN A 39 6.78 -12.45 0.94
N HIS A 40 8.01 -12.31 1.44
CA HIS A 40 8.37 -11.32 2.46
C HIS A 40 8.10 -9.87 2.02
N GLY A 41 8.24 -9.57 0.72
CA GLY A 41 7.99 -8.24 0.16
C GLY A 41 6.51 -7.85 0.26
N PHE A 42 5.62 -8.77 -0.12
CA PHE A 42 4.18 -8.58 0.00
C PHE A 42 3.74 -8.38 1.46
N ILE A 43 4.26 -9.18 2.38
CA ILE A 43 3.97 -9.06 3.81
C ILE A 43 4.38 -7.66 4.32
N ARG A 44 5.60 -7.21 3.98
CA ARG A 44 6.10 -5.90 4.39
C ARG A 44 5.27 -4.76 3.83
N TRP A 45 4.91 -4.82 2.55
CA TRP A 45 4.07 -3.81 1.91
C TRP A 45 2.70 -3.72 2.56
N ASN A 46 2.06 -4.86 2.87
CA ASN A 46 0.77 -4.88 3.56
C ASN A 46 0.85 -4.26 4.96
N GLN A 47 1.91 -4.55 5.72
CA GLN A 47 2.14 -3.93 7.04
C GLN A 47 2.25 -2.40 6.94
N ILE A 48 3.03 -1.91 5.96
CA ILE A 48 3.20 -0.47 5.73
C ILE A 48 1.85 0.16 5.34
N ARG A 49 1.14 -0.42 4.37
CA ARG A 49 -0.17 0.09 3.92
C ARG A 49 -1.19 0.19 5.06
N GLN A 50 -1.23 -0.79 5.97
CA GLN A 50 -2.14 -0.74 7.13
C GLN A 50 -1.84 0.44 8.06
N GLN A 51 -0.58 0.82 8.24
CA GLN A 51 -0.20 2.00 9.03
C GLN A 51 -0.67 3.31 8.39
N TRP A 52 -0.81 3.34 7.06
CA TRP A 52 -1.27 4.50 6.31
C TRP A 52 -2.80 4.60 6.35
N ALA A 53 -3.50 3.48 6.19
CA ALA A 53 -4.96 3.40 6.22
C ALA A 53 -5.55 3.60 7.64
N GLY A 54 -4.77 3.35 8.69
CA GLY A 54 -5.20 3.47 10.09
C GLY A 54 -5.41 4.91 10.58
N ARG A 55 -4.85 5.92 9.91
CA ARG A 55 -5.11 7.33 10.22
C ARG A 55 -6.32 7.81 9.41
N LYS A 56 -7.50 7.33 9.78
CA LYS A 56 -8.75 7.90 9.27
C LYS A 56 -8.82 9.34 9.76
N ILE A 57 -8.66 10.31 8.85
CA ILE A 57 -9.06 11.68 9.13
C ILE A 57 -10.55 11.59 9.48
N PRO A 58 -10.99 12.10 10.64
CA PRO A 58 -12.40 12.03 11.00
C PRO A 58 -13.21 12.65 9.87
N GLU A 59 -14.15 11.88 9.32
CA GLU A 59 -15.00 12.22 8.18
C GLU A 59 -15.79 13.54 8.40
N ASN A 60 -15.88 13.97 9.67
CA ASN A 60 -16.55 15.19 10.13
C ASN A 60 -15.62 16.38 10.38
N GLN A 61 -14.34 16.33 9.99
CA GLN A 61 -13.59 17.58 9.87
C GLN A 61 -14.15 18.34 8.67
N PRO A 62 -14.61 19.60 8.82
CA PRO A 62 -14.84 20.45 7.67
C PRO A 62 -13.59 20.35 6.79
N LYS A 63 -13.76 20.41 5.46
CA LYS A 63 -12.69 20.87 4.57
C LYS A 63 -12.33 22.28 5.03
N GLN A 64 -11.64 22.41 6.16
CA GLN A 64 -10.97 23.63 6.53
C GLN A 64 -10.11 23.89 5.31
N LEU A 65 -10.29 25.05 4.70
CA LEU A 65 -9.32 25.64 3.79
C LEU A 65 -8.02 25.77 4.58
N LEU A 66 -7.38 24.63 4.81
CA LEU A 66 -6.05 24.51 5.35
C LEU A 66 -5.22 25.12 4.25
N GLU A 67 -4.54 26.21 4.58
CA GLU A 67 -3.68 26.89 3.62
C GLU A 67 -2.87 25.83 2.86
N PRO A 68 -2.84 25.90 1.50
CA PRO A 68 -2.04 24.99 0.71
C PRO A 68 -0.64 24.90 1.30
N LYS A 69 -0.25 23.69 1.69
CA LYS A 69 1.10 23.42 2.19
C LYS A 69 2.10 23.37 1.03
N LEU A 70 1.62 23.00 -0.15
CA LEU A 70 2.28 23.13 -1.42
C LEU A 70 2.21 24.57 -1.89
N SER A 71 3.36 25.09 -2.31
CA SER A 71 3.42 26.38 -2.98
C SER A 71 2.73 26.27 -4.32
N TRP A 72 1.94 27.28 -4.69
CA TRP A 72 1.34 27.41 -6.02
C TRP A 72 2.38 27.43 -7.15
N ASN A 73 3.62 27.83 -6.82
CA ASN A 73 4.74 27.88 -7.77
C ASN A 73 5.68 26.67 -7.64
N ALA A 74 5.23 25.58 -7.01
CA ALA A 74 6.02 24.37 -6.92
C ALA A 74 6.04 23.64 -8.27
N THR A 75 7.20 23.10 -8.65
CA THR A 75 7.35 22.24 -9.83
C THR A 75 7.49 20.78 -9.39
N TYR A 76 7.20 19.85 -10.30
CA TYR A 76 7.38 18.41 -10.05
C TYR A 76 8.79 18.11 -9.53
N ASP A 77 9.82 18.61 -10.21
CA ASP A 77 11.23 18.41 -9.81
C ASP A 77 11.54 19.02 -8.45
N SER A 78 10.97 20.17 -8.12
CA SER A 78 11.18 20.81 -6.81
C SER A 78 10.55 20.03 -5.66
N LEU A 79 9.48 19.28 -5.89
CA LEU A 79 8.76 18.52 -4.85
C LEU A 79 9.19 17.06 -4.78
N LEU A 80 9.40 16.43 -5.94
CA LEU A 80 9.58 14.99 -6.09
C LEU A 80 10.94 14.61 -6.72
N GLY A 81 11.77 15.58 -7.10
CA GLY A 81 13.13 15.34 -7.57
C GLY A 81 14.09 14.80 -6.49
N SER A 82 13.66 14.75 -5.22
CA SER A 82 14.42 14.14 -4.14
C SER A 82 13.56 13.21 -3.29
N ASN A 83 14.16 12.16 -2.73
CA ASN A 83 13.51 11.24 -1.79
C ASN A 83 13.53 11.74 -0.33
N LYS A 84 13.82 13.03 -0.10
CA LYS A 84 13.84 13.61 1.25
C LYS A 84 12.39 13.78 1.75
N PRO A 85 12.09 13.45 3.01
CA PRO A 85 10.77 13.71 3.58
C PRO A 85 10.42 15.20 3.54
N PHE A 86 9.14 15.51 3.33
CA PHE A 86 8.66 16.88 3.40
C PHE A 86 8.81 17.46 4.82
N PRO A 87 9.14 18.75 4.97
CA PRO A 87 9.26 19.40 6.28
C PRO A 87 7.97 19.35 7.12
N LYS A 88 6.82 19.30 6.44
CA LYS A 88 5.48 19.18 7.05
C LYS A 88 4.70 18.09 6.32
N PRO A 89 3.85 17.29 7.01
CA PRO A 89 2.98 16.33 6.34
C PRO A 89 2.01 17.03 5.39
N ILE A 90 2.04 16.64 4.12
CA ILE A 90 1.15 17.12 3.07
C ILE A 90 -0.05 16.16 3.01
N PRO A 91 -1.31 16.66 3.08
CA PRO A 91 -2.50 15.85 2.84
C PRO A 91 -2.42 15.17 1.48
N LEU A 92 -2.84 13.90 1.41
CA LEU A 92 -2.77 13.14 0.16
C LEU A 92 -3.59 13.81 -0.96
N ALA A 93 -4.77 14.34 -0.65
CA ALA A 93 -5.62 15.03 -1.62
C ALA A 93 -4.88 16.19 -2.29
N GLU A 94 -4.15 17.00 -1.52
CA GLU A 94 -3.39 18.13 -2.03
C GLU A 94 -2.26 17.71 -2.98
N MET A 95 -1.59 16.59 -2.69
CA MET A 95 -0.57 16.03 -3.58
C MET A 95 -1.19 15.48 -4.87
N VAL A 96 -2.39 14.89 -4.79
CA VAL A 96 -3.11 14.39 -5.97
C VAL A 96 -3.54 15.56 -6.85
N ASP A 97 -4.15 16.60 -6.28
CA ASP A 97 -4.57 17.79 -7.02
C ASP A 97 -3.38 18.43 -7.76
N PHE A 98 -2.24 18.61 -7.08
CA PHE A 98 -1.00 19.10 -7.70
C PHE A 98 -0.51 18.24 -8.87
N LEU A 99 -0.54 16.91 -8.73
CA LEU A 99 -0.05 16.02 -9.79
C LEU A 99 -0.95 16.04 -11.02
N VAL A 100 -2.27 16.16 -10.83
CA VAL A 100 -3.23 16.31 -11.92
C VAL A 100 -2.92 17.59 -12.71
N ASP A 101 -2.73 18.71 -12.02
CA ASP A 101 -2.40 20.00 -12.67
C ASP A 101 -1.11 19.91 -13.50
N VAL A 102 -0.07 19.23 -12.99
CA VAL A 102 1.20 19.03 -13.71
C VAL A 102 1.00 18.15 -14.95
N TRP A 103 0.28 17.04 -14.83
CA TRP A 103 0.07 16.12 -15.96
C TRP A 103 -0.77 16.75 -17.08
N GLU A 104 -1.76 17.58 -16.72
CA GLU A 104 -2.53 18.35 -17.69
C GLU A 104 -1.65 19.38 -18.41
N GLN A 105 -0.77 20.08 -17.70
CA GLN A 105 0.18 21.03 -18.31
C GLN A 105 1.19 20.37 -19.24
N ASP A 106 1.65 19.15 -18.90
CA ASP A 106 2.60 18.39 -19.70
C ASP A 106 1.94 17.70 -20.92
N GLY A 107 0.61 17.77 -21.07
CA GLY A 107 -0.12 17.15 -22.17
C GLY A 107 -0.13 15.62 -22.11
N MET A 108 -0.01 15.01 -20.92
CA MET A 108 0.01 13.55 -20.75
C MET A 108 -1.32 12.85 -21.08
N TYR A 109 -2.37 13.63 -21.32
CA TYR A 109 -3.74 13.16 -21.59
C TYR A 109 -4.20 13.41 -23.05
N ASP A 110 -3.37 14.04 -23.89
CA ASP A 110 -3.64 14.30 -25.32
C ASP A 110 -2.99 13.23 -26.24
#